data_AF-A0A7S3U741-F1
#
_entry.id   AF-A0A7S3U741-F1
#
_cell.length_a   1.000
_cell.length_b   1.000
_cell.length_c   1.000
_cell.angle_alpha   90.00
_cell.angle_beta   90.00
_cell.angle_gamma   90.00
#
_symmetry.space_group_name_H-M   'P 1'
#
loop_
_entity.id
_entity.type
_entity.pdbx_description
1 polymer ?
#
loop_
_entity_poly.entity_id
_entity_poly.type
_entity_poly.pdbx_seq_one_letter_code
_entity_poly.pdbx_strand_id
1 'polypeptide(L)'
;ESSYEKCVETGGRVKSWVDALYMSVVTLTTVGFGDYTPQTWLGRLLAIPWMLLGVASTAGFVSAISSYLFDIAKTSESRSLENHDVLLKELDVDCDGVMSRGEHHIYMVARHGFVTDGMMRQLDAHFQRLAGEGTEKVAVDVVHQRRNDKIAQ
;
A
#
# COMPACT_ATOMS: atom_id res chain seq x y z
N GLU A 1 -52.58 -15.55 -26.34
CA GLU A 1 -52.10 -16.54 -25.35
C GLU A 1 -50.83 -16.00 -24.72
N SER A 2 -50.90 -15.62 -23.45
CA SER A 2 -49.83 -14.85 -22.82
C SER A 2 -48.64 -15.77 -22.55
N SER A 3 -47.41 -15.35 -22.91
CA SER A 3 -46.17 -16.15 -22.78
C SER A 3 -45.98 -16.78 -21.37
N TYR A 4 -46.59 -16.18 -20.35
CA TYR A 4 -46.58 -16.62 -18.95
C TYR A 4 -47.38 -17.92 -18.70
N GLU A 5 -48.49 -18.17 -19.42
CA GLU A 5 -49.29 -19.39 -19.24
C GLU A 5 -48.51 -20.63 -19.72
N LYS A 6 -47.78 -20.52 -20.84
CA LYS A 6 -46.93 -21.58 -21.39
C LYS A 6 -45.70 -21.89 -20.51
N CYS A 7 -45.25 -20.93 -19.70
CA CYS A 7 -44.10 -21.12 -18.81
C CYS A 7 -44.40 -22.14 -17.71
N VAL A 8 -45.61 -22.09 -17.14
CA VAL A 8 -46.01 -23.00 -16.05
C VAL A 8 -46.27 -24.41 -16.58
N GLU A 9 -46.87 -24.54 -17.76
CA GLU A 9 -47.12 -25.85 -18.39
C GLU A 9 -45.85 -26.63 -18.75
N THR A 10 -44.76 -25.93 -19.08
CA THR A 10 -43.46 -26.54 -19.39
C THR A 10 -42.61 -26.83 -18.14
N GLY A 11 -43.15 -26.63 -16.94
CA GLY A 11 -42.46 -26.80 -15.67
C GLY A 11 -41.54 -25.62 -15.28
N GLY A 12 -41.66 -24.49 -15.97
CA GLY A 12 -40.96 -23.25 -15.66
C GLY A 12 -41.62 -22.45 -14.53
N ARG A 13 -40.91 -21.43 -14.04
CA ARG A 13 -41.41 -20.48 -13.05
C ARG A 13 -41.15 -19.06 -13.54
N VAL A 14 -42.12 -18.18 -13.34
CA VAL A 14 -41.95 -16.74 -13.60
C VAL A 14 -41.02 -16.17 -12.53
N LYS A 15 -39.94 -15.50 -12.96
CA LYS A 15 -38.99 -14.81 -12.08
C LYS A 15 -39.19 -13.31 -12.15
N SER A 16 -39.15 -12.64 -11.01
CA SER A 16 -39.00 -11.18 -10.98
C SER A 16 -37.55 -10.78 -11.28
N TRP A 17 -37.32 -9.50 -11.56
CA TRP A 17 -35.97 -8.96 -11.71
C TRP A 17 -35.11 -9.17 -10.47
N VAL A 18 -35.72 -9.12 -9.28
CA VAL A 18 -35.03 -9.35 -8.00
C VAL A 18 -34.57 -10.80 -7.88
N ASP A 19 -35.42 -11.76 -8.29
CA ASP A 19 -35.07 -13.19 -8.25
C ASP A 19 -33.95 -13.53 -9.23
N ALA A 20 -33.92 -12.86 -10.39
CA ALA A 20 -32.87 -13.04 -11.38
C ALA A 20 -31.51 -12.48 -10.91
N LEU A 21 -31.53 -11.31 -10.25
CA LEU A 21 -30.33 -10.74 -9.63
C LEU A 21 -29.83 -11.60 -8.48
N TYR A 22 -30.73 -12.06 -7.61
CA TYR A 22 -30.40 -12.97 -6.52
C TYR A 22 -29.77 -14.27 -7.03
N MET A 23 -30.37 -14.90 -8.04
CA MET A 23 -29.79 -16.09 -8.68
C MET A 23 -28.37 -15.82 -9.21
N SER A 24 -28.17 -14.65 -9.83
CA SER A 24 -26.86 -14.27 -10.39
C SER A 24 -25.83 -14.08 -9.29
N VAL A 25 -26.15 -13.33 -8.23
CA VAL A 25 -25.23 -13.09 -7.10
C VAL A 25 -24.86 -14.41 -6.42
N VAL A 26 -25.84 -15.24 -6.05
CA VAL A 26 -25.61 -16.52 -5.36
C VAL A 26 -24.77 -17.50 -6.20
N THR A 27 -24.89 -17.42 -7.52
CA THR A 27 -24.07 -18.20 -8.47
C THR A 27 -22.64 -17.65 -8.54
N LEU A 28 -22.48 -16.33 -8.67
CA LEU A 28 -21.17 -15.67 -8.73
C LEU A 28 -20.38 -15.81 -7.43
N THR A 29 -21.06 -15.77 -6.29
CA THR A 29 -20.47 -16.00 -4.97
C THR A 29 -20.31 -17.48 -4.63
N THR A 30 -20.58 -18.38 -5.59
CA THR A 30 -20.50 -19.85 -5.47
C THR A 30 -21.27 -20.47 -4.30
N VAL A 31 -22.22 -19.74 -3.71
CA VAL A 31 -23.07 -20.22 -2.60
C VAL A 31 -24.07 -21.25 -3.11
N GLY A 32 -24.70 -20.97 -4.26
CA GLY A 32 -25.45 -21.97 -5.03
C GLY A 32 -26.65 -22.62 -4.33
N PHE A 33 -27.54 -21.85 -3.67
CA PHE A 33 -28.72 -22.41 -2.97
C PHE A 33 -29.68 -23.24 -3.85
N GLY A 34 -29.74 -22.96 -5.15
CA GLY A 34 -30.51 -23.77 -6.10
C GLY A 34 -32.04 -23.55 -6.08
N ASP A 35 -32.53 -22.70 -5.19
CA ASP A 35 -33.93 -22.27 -5.03
C ASP A 35 -34.53 -21.63 -6.29
N TYR A 36 -33.74 -20.79 -6.97
CA TYR A 36 -34.12 -20.09 -8.20
C TYR A 36 -33.33 -20.59 -9.41
N THR A 37 -33.56 -21.83 -9.85
CA THR A 37 -32.86 -22.43 -11.00
C THR A 37 -33.77 -22.65 -12.22
N PRO A 38 -33.23 -22.67 -13.45
CA PRO A 38 -34.02 -22.99 -14.64
C PRO A 38 -34.38 -24.48 -14.63
N GLN A 39 -35.69 -24.75 -14.65
CA GLN A 39 -36.22 -26.12 -14.62
C GLN A 39 -36.46 -26.68 -16.03
N THR A 40 -36.70 -25.81 -17.00
CA THR A 40 -36.94 -26.19 -18.40
C THR A 40 -35.63 -26.59 -19.08
N TRP A 41 -35.71 -27.55 -20.01
CA TRP A 41 -34.55 -28.03 -20.78
C TRP A 41 -33.82 -26.87 -21.49
N LEU A 42 -34.60 -25.99 -22.14
CA LEU A 42 -34.09 -24.86 -22.88
C LEU A 42 -33.48 -23.80 -21.95
N GLY A 43 -34.10 -23.57 -20.78
CA GLY A 43 -33.58 -22.65 -19.77
C GLY A 43 -32.23 -23.11 -19.20
N ARG A 44 -32.05 -24.43 -19.03
CA ARG A 44 -30.76 -25.00 -18.59
C ARG A 44 -29.67 -24.81 -19.65
N LEU A 45 -30.00 -25.04 -20.92
CA LEU A 45 -29.09 -24.84 -22.04
C LEU A 45 -28.56 -23.41 -22.14
N LEU A 46 -29.41 -22.41 -21.90
CA LEU A 46 -29.01 -21.00 -21.91
C LEU A 46 -28.28 -20.58 -20.62
N ALA A 47 -28.64 -21.17 -19.48
CA ALA A 47 -28.04 -20.85 -18.20
C ALA A 47 -26.58 -21.32 -18.09
N ILE A 48 -26.23 -22.48 -18.66
CA ILE A 48 -24.86 -23.01 -18.61
C ILE A 48 -23.81 -22.01 -19.12
N PRO A 49 -23.86 -21.52 -20.38
CA PRO A 49 -22.87 -20.56 -20.87
C PRO A 49 -22.95 -19.22 -20.13
N TRP A 50 -24.15 -18.78 -19.72
CA TRP A 50 -24.31 -17.56 -18.92
C TRP A 50 -23.55 -17.62 -17.59
N MET A 51 -23.69 -18.73 -16.85
CA MET A 51 -23.00 -18.92 -15.58
C MET A 51 -21.48 -19.00 -15.77
N LEU A 52 -21.01 -19.68 -16.82
CA LEU A 52 -19.56 -19.75 -17.14
C LEU A 52 -18.96 -18.38 -17.43
N LEU A 53 -19.66 -17.55 -18.24
CA LEU A 53 -19.25 -16.18 -18.53
C LEU A 53 -19.27 -15.32 -17.25
N GLY A 54 -20.27 -15.50 -16.39
CA GLY A 54 -20.36 -14.81 -15.11
C GLY A 54 -19.16 -15.09 -14.19
N VAL A 55 -18.77 -16.36 -14.06
CA VAL A 55 -17.61 -16.77 -13.26
C VAL A 55 -16.32 -16.17 -13.82
N ALA A 56 -16.12 -16.21 -15.14
CA ALA A 56 -14.95 -15.61 -15.80
C ALA A 56 -14.88 -14.09 -15.55
N SER A 57 -16.02 -13.39 -15.64
CA SER A 57 -16.10 -11.95 -15.36
C SER A 57 -15.77 -11.64 -13.90
N THR A 58 -16.25 -12.46 -12.96
CA THR A 58 -15.95 -12.29 -11.53
C THR A 58 -14.47 -12.53 -11.22
N ALA A 59 -13.84 -13.52 -11.84
CA ALA A 59 -12.40 -13.73 -11.72
C ALA A 59 -11.61 -12.50 -12.22
N GLY A 60 -12.01 -11.91 -13.35
CA GLY A 60 -11.42 -10.67 -13.85
C GLY A 60 -11.60 -9.49 -12.88
N PHE A 61 -12.78 -9.35 -12.28
CA PHE A 61 -13.05 -8.31 -11.27
C PHE A 61 -12.18 -8.47 -10.02
N VAL A 62 -12.06 -9.70 -9.50
CA VAL A 62 -11.19 -10.01 -8.35
C VAL A 62 -9.72 -9.72 -8.69
N SER A 63 -9.27 -10.07 -9.90
CA SER A 63 -7.91 -9.76 -10.36
C SER A 63 -7.68 -8.26 -10.41
N ALA A 64 -8.63 -7.48 -10.94
CA ALA A 64 -8.50 -6.03 -11.02
C ALA A 64 -8.38 -5.42 -9.61
N ILE A 65 -9.27 -5.79 -8.69
CA ILE A 65 -9.20 -5.35 -7.29
C ILE A 65 -7.86 -5.72 -6.67
N SER A 66 -7.40 -6.96 -6.89
CA SER A 66 -6.13 -7.42 -6.35
C SER A 66 -4.98 -6.56 -6.86
N SER A 67 -4.93 -6.26 -8.16
CA SER A 67 -3.91 -5.38 -8.75
C SER A 67 -3.95 -3.98 -8.13
N TYR A 68 -5.13 -3.38 -7.96
CA TYR A 68 -5.26 -2.08 -7.31
C TYR A 68 -4.75 -2.10 -5.87
N LEU A 69 -5.07 -3.14 -5.10
CA LEU A 69 -4.59 -3.29 -3.73
C LEU A 69 -3.06 -3.50 -3.69
N PHE A 70 -2.52 -4.31 -4.59
CA PHE A 70 -1.08 -4.51 -4.71
C PHE A 70 -0.34 -3.24 -5.11
N ASP A 71 -0.89 -2.42 -6.01
CA ASP A 71 -0.28 -1.15 -6.41
C ASP A 71 -0.22 -0.15 -5.25
N ILE A 72 -1.27 -0.07 -4.44
CA ILE A 72 -1.28 0.75 -3.23
C ILE A 72 -0.22 0.26 -2.24
N ALA A 73 -0.15 -1.05 -2.00
CA ALA A 73 0.84 -1.65 -1.12
C ALA A 73 2.28 -1.39 -1.61
N LYS A 74 2.54 -1.62 -2.90
CA LYS A 74 3.86 -1.45 -3.52
C LYS A 74 4.31 0.01 -3.55
N THR A 75 3.39 0.96 -3.74
CA THR A 75 3.69 2.40 -3.72
C THR A 75 4.30 2.83 -2.39
N SER A 76 3.85 2.24 -1.27
CA SER A 76 4.39 2.56 0.06
C SER A 76 5.82 2.02 0.25
N GLU A 77 6.09 0.82 -0.23
CA GLU A 77 7.41 0.18 -0.15
C GLU A 77 8.44 0.89 -1.03
N SER A 78 8.08 1.18 -2.29
CA SER A 78 8.97 1.88 -3.22
C SER A 78 9.35 3.28 -2.73
N ARG A 79 8.41 4.02 -2.12
CA ARG A 79 8.72 5.32 -1.49
C ARG A 79 9.70 5.20 -0.33
N SER A 80 9.61 4.14 0.47
CA SER A 80 10.57 3.94 1.56
C SER A 80 11.97 3.61 1.03
N LEU A 81 12.07 2.83 -0.04
CA LEU A 81 13.34 2.51 -0.68
C LEU A 81 13.97 3.74 -1.35
N GLU A 82 13.18 4.51 -2.09
CA GLU A 82 13.64 5.75 -2.74
C GLU A 82 14.14 6.76 -1.69
N ASN A 83 13.40 6.93 -0.58
CA ASN A 83 13.85 7.80 0.52
C ASN A 83 15.15 7.31 1.16
N HIS A 84 15.38 6.00 1.26
CA HIS A 84 16.65 5.48 1.78
C HIS A 84 17.81 5.75 0.83
N ASP A 85 17.62 5.60 -0.48
CA ASP A 85 18.67 5.86 -1.48
C ASP A 85 19.04 7.35 -1.50
N VAL A 86 18.06 8.25 -1.36
CA VAL A 86 18.31 9.70 -1.22
C VAL A 86 19.07 9.98 0.08
N LEU A 87 18.62 9.42 1.20
CA LEU A 87 19.28 9.59 2.51
C LEU A 87 20.73 9.10 2.49
N LEU A 88 21.01 7.96 1.84
CA LEU A 88 22.36 7.41 1.71
C LEU A 88 23.27 8.34 0.89
N LYS A 89 22.77 8.91 -0.22
CA LYS A 89 23.53 9.88 -1.02
C LYS A 89 23.82 11.19 -0.27
N GLU A 90 22.92 11.60 0.60
CA GLU A 90 23.08 12.84 1.37
C GLU A 90 24.01 12.66 2.59
N LEU A 91 24.13 11.42 3.09
CA LEU A 91 25.06 11.07 4.17
C LEU A 91 26.49 10.82 3.71
N ASP A 92 26.70 10.49 2.44
CA ASP A 92 28.01 10.29 1.82
C ASP A 92 28.73 11.64 1.59
N VAL A 93 29.21 12.23 2.69
CA VAL A 93 29.79 13.59 2.72
C VAL A 93 31.13 13.63 1.99
N ASP A 94 31.89 12.53 1.99
CA ASP A 94 33.18 12.44 1.30
C ASP A 94 33.08 11.85 -0.12
N CYS A 95 31.88 11.44 -0.56
CA CYS A 95 31.57 10.95 -1.91
C CYS A 95 32.45 9.77 -2.34
N ASP A 96 32.89 8.95 -1.37
CA ASP A 96 33.74 7.81 -1.64
C ASP A 96 32.94 6.56 -2.07
N GLY A 97 31.60 6.63 -1.97
CA GLY A 97 30.68 5.58 -2.35
C GLY A 97 30.70 4.38 -1.41
N VAL A 98 31.38 4.47 -0.26
CA VAL A 98 31.33 3.50 0.82
C VAL A 98 30.74 4.14 2.07
N MET A 99 30.09 3.35 2.92
CA MET A 99 29.50 3.88 4.14
C MET A 99 30.48 3.65 5.31
N SER A 100 31.07 4.72 5.81
CA SER A 100 31.92 4.68 7.01
C SER A 100 31.10 4.37 8.27
N ARG A 101 31.79 4.01 9.37
CA ARG A 101 31.12 3.75 10.66
C ARG A 101 30.34 4.96 11.19
N GLY A 102 30.80 6.18 10.91
CA GLY A 102 30.14 7.41 11.34
C GLY A 102 28.83 7.61 10.59
N GLU A 103 28.88 7.50 9.27
CA GLU A 103 27.71 7.62 8.39
C GLU A 103 26.68 6.54 8.67
N HIS A 104 27.14 5.31 8.94
CA HIS A 104 26.25 4.21 9.32
C HIS A 104 25.44 4.50 10.59
N HIS A 105 26.06 5.09 11.62
CA HIS A 105 25.35 5.43 12.84
C HIS A 105 24.33 6.55 12.61
N ILE A 106 24.68 7.58 11.83
CA ILE A 106 23.76 8.67 11.50
C ILE A 106 22.59 8.13 10.68
N TYR A 107 22.86 7.24 9.70
CA TYR A 107 21.84 6.54 8.93
C TYR A 107 20.87 5.75 9.83
N MET A 108 21.38 4.94 10.76
CA MET A 108 20.54 4.13 11.66
C MET A 108 19.67 5.01 12.56
N VAL A 109 20.22 6.12 13.06
CA VAL A 109 19.50 7.06 13.92
C VAL A 109 18.40 7.80 13.15
N ALA A 110 18.68 8.25 11.92
CA ALA A 110 17.71 8.89 11.04
C ALA A 110 16.60 7.92 10.60
N ARG A 111 16.97 6.70 10.18
CA ARG A 111 16.04 5.66 9.71
C ARG A 111 15.04 5.21 10.78
N HIS A 112 15.48 5.08 12.02
CA HIS A 112 14.61 4.64 13.11
C HIS A 112 13.71 5.76 13.68
N GLY A 113 13.80 6.98 13.14
CA GLY A 113 12.94 8.09 13.55
C GLY A 113 13.19 8.57 14.98
N PHE A 114 14.34 8.22 15.58
CA PHE A 114 14.71 8.66 16.93
C PHE A 114 15.01 10.17 16.98
N VAL A 115 15.16 10.82 15.83
CA VAL A 115 15.47 12.24 15.73
C VAL A 115 14.35 12.94 14.98
N THR A 116 13.57 13.74 15.70
CA THR A 116 12.56 14.63 15.13
C THR A 116 13.21 15.90 14.56
N ASP A 117 12.60 16.54 13.56
CA ASP A 117 13.07 17.80 12.96
C ASP A 117 13.41 18.89 13.99
N GLY A 118 12.64 18.95 15.09
CA GLY A 118 12.90 19.88 16.18
C GLY A 118 14.23 19.62 16.90
N MET A 119 14.65 18.37 17.00
CA MET A 119 15.90 17.96 17.65
C MET A 119 17.10 18.23 16.74
N MET A 120 16.97 18.04 15.42
CA MET A 120 17.99 18.46 14.44
C MET A 120 18.26 19.96 14.51
N ARG A 121 17.21 20.79 14.56
CA ARG A 121 17.36 22.25 14.70
C ARG A 121 18.07 22.66 15.98
N GLN A 122 17.84 21.95 17.08
CA GLN A 122 18.57 22.19 18.33
C GLN A 122 20.04 21.79 18.21
N LEU A 123 20.34 20.69 17.51
CA LEU A 123 21.70 20.23 17.27
C LEU A 123 22.48 21.24 16.42
N ASP A 124 21.88 21.74 15.33
CA ASP A 124 22.46 22.78 14.48
C ASP A 124 22.68 24.09 15.24
N ALA A 125 21.70 24.53 16.03
CA ALA A 125 21.84 25.73 16.86
C ALA A 125 22.97 25.58 17.90
N HIS A 126 23.16 24.38 18.45
CA HIS A 126 24.26 24.09 19.36
C HIS A 126 25.61 24.07 18.64
N PHE A 127 25.66 23.52 17.43
CA PHE A 127 26.85 23.49 16.60
C PHE A 127 27.28 24.89 16.16
N GLN A 128 26.35 25.71 15.66
CA GLN A 128 26.63 27.10 15.25
C GLN A 128 27.18 27.94 16.40
N ARG A 129 26.71 27.72 17.64
CA ARG A 129 27.30 28.36 18.82
C ARG A 129 28.76 27.99 19.00
N LEU A 130 29.15 26.76 18.70
CA LEU A 130 30.53 26.24 18.83
C LEU A 130 31.42 26.67 17.66
N ALA A 131 30.90 26.64 16.44
CA ALA A 131 31.65 26.82 15.21
C ALA A 131 31.89 28.31 14.84
N GLY A 132 31.02 29.21 15.31
CA GLY A 132 30.94 30.58 14.77
C GLY A 132 30.09 30.59 13.48
N GLU A 133 29.61 31.76 13.06
CA GLU A 133 28.77 31.86 11.86
C GLU A 133 29.55 31.45 10.59
N GLY A 134 28.98 30.51 9.82
CA GLY A 134 29.44 30.17 8.47
C GLY A 134 30.49 29.07 8.36
N THR A 135 30.83 28.36 9.44
CA THR A 135 31.81 27.26 9.41
C THR A 135 31.13 25.88 9.55
N GLU A 136 31.49 24.95 8.68
CA GLU A 136 30.98 23.57 8.66
C GLU A 136 31.79 22.62 9.57
N LYS A 137 32.96 23.08 10.05
CA LYS A 137 33.90 22.29 10.85
C LYS A 137 34.33 23.07 12.08
N VAL A 138 34.40 22.38 13.22
CA VAL A 138 34.89 22.92 14.49
C VAL A 138 36.21 22.25 14.84
N ALA A 139 37.21 23.04 15.18
CA ALA A 139 38.48 22.54 15.65
C ALA A 139 38.33 21.95 17.07
N VAL A 140 38.94 20.78 17.31
CA VAL A 140 38.74 19.97 18.52
C VAL A 140 39.25 20.67 19.79
N ASP A 141 40.30 21.48 19.64
CA ASP A 141 40.85 22.37 20.66
C ASP A 141 39.80 23.36 21.19
N VAL A 142 39.01 23.98 20.30
CA VAL A 142 37.91 24.90 20.67
C VAL A 142 36.85 24.20 21.51
N VAL A 143 36.53 22.95 21.18
CA VAL A 143 35.56 22.13 21.92
C VAL A 143 36.08 21.83 23.33
N HIS A 144 37.35 21.43 23.46
CA HIS A 144 37.96 21.15 24.76
C HIS A 144 38.08 22.40 25.63
N GLN A 145 38.45 23.53 25.05
CA GLN A 145 38.63 24.79 25.76
C GLN A 145 37.30 25.25 26.39
N ARG A 146 36.21 25.28 25.61
CA ARG A 146 34.88 25.63 26.13
C ARG A 146 34.33 24.64 27.16
N ARG A 147 34.66 23.35 27.03
CA ARG A 147 34.29 22.35 28.05
C ARG A 147 34.96 22.67 29.38
N ASN A 148 36.25 23.02 29.36
CA ASN A 148 37.00 23.34 30.57
C ASN A 148 36.52 24.67 31.20
N ASP A 149 36.20 25.67 30.38
CA ASP A 149 35.65 26.95 30.87
C ASP A 149 34.30 26.79 31.58
N LYS A 150 33.44 25.87 31.09
CA LYS A 150 32.16 25.53 31.75
C LYS A 150 32.31 24.74 33.05
N ILE A 151 33.42 24.04 33.24
CA ILE A 151 33.70 23.27 34.47
C ILE A 151 34.34 24.18 35.53
N ALA A 152 34.99 25.27 35.10
CA ALA A 152 35.63 26.26 35.96
C ALA A 152 34.67 27.35 36.51
N GLN A 153 33.44 27.43 35.99
CA GLN A 153 32.35 28.27 36.50
C GLN A 153 31.41 27.45 37.40
#